data_AF-A0A397IN58-F1
#
_entry.id   AF-A0A397IN58-F1
#
_cell.length_a   1.000
_cell.length_b   1.000
_cell.length_c   1.000
_cell.angle_alpha   90.00
_cell.angle_beta   90.00
_cell.angle_gamma   90.00
#
_symmetry.space_group_name_H-M   'P 1'
#
loop_
_entity.id
_entity.type
_entity.pdbx_description
1 polymer ?
#
loop_
_entity_poly.entity_id
_entity_poly.type
_entity_poly.pdbx_seq_one_letter_code
_entity_poly.pdbx_strand_id
1 'polypeptide(L)'
;MLFVNCTVKGNSPIETFINLGTNINIVKKNYIDETGLIFYENNIGSKIEGFNRSINALGKIDLQTSFTVDVNIIGASEEVKFRDYVSCEWSNLNKGFNRSINALGKIDLQTSFTVDVLLEGSQRAVKLKVDLSDAKDLDDFVLILKRVFEELENVRPQNIVFLDSNNTPILPDTCLQSLVNDTAAKNPFIIRYLLSKKNVVVNYTYRHKQGKCKIQHTTGSLSSLREAVVERFTELQAEKFYFFNDGEGDIWNEYYFNDLVLKTELVCNDYNLKLKIKVKDKKPYGDWDLKEVFTQILGQESYVTIDDIPRFYFDDLPPLINSFSEDELNTFIKSLNRTYKAYQKEIHANEATPHAYINSFMETAVCFTQEHINDSTKLRVEIPLNGSRGYGPIDYVVEIITILVLMCEAKSENMNKETAQVLVQMKSAMEAIEHKSFKCKLDHQEAVMFEIVTTGKLWQFIRWTELSETSTVHTTEEFTRSFSDEMEIEKKMLNYIAQLLQFQANIGFKNDNNDSDCPPKRQYMKVDVVTGVFSYFPLMVLLRSL
;
A
#
# COMPACT_ATOMS: atom_id res chain seq x y z
N MET A 1 32.81 5.35 0.25
CA MET A 1 33.68 4.42 1.01
C MET A 1 34.67 3.86 0.00
N LEU A 2 35.94 4.26 0.06
CA LEU A 2 36.99 3.77 -0.84
C LEU A 2 37.74 2.66 -0.09
N PHE A 3 37.70 1.42 -0.57
CA PHE A 3 38.54 0.34 -0.05
C PHE A 3 39.75 0.20 -0.96
N VAL A 4 40.94 0.43 -0.44
CA VAL A 4 42.20 0.11 -1.13
C VAL A 4 42.77 -1.12 -0.45
N ASN A 5 42.90 -2.22 -1.19
CA ASN A 5 43.48 -3.47 -0.70
C ASN A 5 44.81 -3.69 -1.43
N CYS A 6 45.92 -3.64 -0.71
CA CYS A 6 47.26 -3.88 -1.26
C CYS A 6 47.77 -5.25 -0.81
N THR A 7 48.17 -6.09 -1.77
CA THR A 7 48.85 -7.36 -1.50
C THR A 7 50.29 -7.26 -1.96
N VAL A 8 51.26 -7.33 -1.03
CA VAL A 8 52.69 -7.27 -1.34
C VAL A 8 53.25 -8.68 -1.52
N LYS A 9 53.90 -8.95 -2.65
CA LYS A 9 54.77 -10.13 -2.83
C LYS A 9 56.23 -9.70 -2.76
N GLY A 10 56.88 -9.98 -1.63
CA GLY A 10 58.32 -9.79 -1.43
C GLY A 10 58.66 -8.98 -0.18
N ASN A 11 59.69 -9.41 0.55
CA ASN A 11 60.13 -8.81 1.82
C ASN A 11 60.95 -7.53 1.59
N SER A 12 60.28 -6.42 1.28
CA SER A 12 60.88 -5.08 1.40
C SER A 12 59.83 -4.09 1.90
N PRO A 13 60.17 -3.18 2.83
CA PRO A 13 59.22 -2.17 3.30
C PRO A 13 58.93 -1.18 2.17
N ILE A 14 57.64 -0.92 1.92
CA ILE A 14 57.19 0.10 0.97
C ILE A 14 56.56 1.22 1.78
N GLU A 15 57.10 2.44 1.66
CA GLU A 15 56.41 3.66 2.06
C GLU A 15 55.38 4.02 0.98
N THR A 16 54.13 4.23 1.37
CA THR A 16 53.08 4.67 0.44
C THR A 16 52.59 6.05 0.86
N PHE A 17 52.64 7.02 -0.04
CA PHE A 17 52.10 8.37 0.16
C PHE A 17 50.76 8.48 -0.57
N ILE A 18 49.71 8.92 0.13
CA ILE A 18 48.42 9.24 -0.47
C ILE A 18 48.34 10.77 -0.61
N ASN A 19 48.24 11.26 -1.84
CA ASN A 19 48.01 12.69 -2.10
C ASN A 19 46.50 12.97 -2.06
N LEU A 20 46.02 13.59 -0.98
CA LEU A 20 44.61 13.94 -0.79
C LEU A 20 44.31 15.30 -1.41
N GLY A 21 44.24 15.33 -2.73
CA GLY A 21 43.86 16.51 -3.50
C GLY A 21 42.36 16.61 -3.76
N THR A 22 41.48 16.44 -2.77
CA THR A 22 40.10 17.02 -2.75
C THR A 22 39.35 16.72 -1.45
N ASN A 23 38.62 17.73 -0.96
CA ASN A 23 37.83 17.74 0.28
C ASN A 23 36.89 16.53 0.45
N ILE A 24 37.08 15.76 1.53
CA ILE A 24 36.06 14.85 2.06
C ILE A 24 35.64 15.38 3.43
N ASN A 25 34.47 16.02 3.46
CA ASN A 25 33.77 16.32 4.70
C ASN A 25 33.08 15.03 5.20
N ILE A 26 33.35 14.72 6.47
CA ILE A 26 32.59 13.81 7.36
C ILE A 26 32.87 12.30 7.19
N VAL A 27 33.66 11.76 8.14
CA VAL A 27 33.60 10.35 8.54
C VAL A 27 33.14 10.30 10.01
N LYS A 28 32.03 9.59 10.26
CA LYS A 28 31.46 9.35 11.60
C LYS A 28 32.33 8.39 12.41
N LYS A 29 32.60 8.73 13.67
CA LYS A 29 33.53 8.12 14.64
C LYS A 29 33.16 6.72 15.19
N ASN A 30 32.24 5.97 14.59
CA ASN A 30 31.62 4.81 15.26
C ASN A 30 32.14 3.41 14.87
N TYR A 31 33.34 3.29 14.28
CA TYR A 31 33.86 1.99 13.84
C TYR A 31 35.35 1.77 14.15
N ILE A 32 35.85 2.22 15.30
CA ILE A 32 37.28 2.16 15.65
C ILE A 32 37.62 1.14 16.77
N ASP A 33 36.65 0.46 17.38
CA ASP A 33 36.97 -0.41 18.54
C ASP A 33 37.10 -1.91 18.24
N GLU A 34 36.90 -2.38 17.00
CA GLU A 34 36.95 -3.82 16.68
C GLU A 34 38.16 -4.28 15.84
N THR A 35 38.99 -3.37 15.33
CA THR A 35 40.13 -3.71 14.45
C THR A 35 41.52 -3.47 15.05
N GLY A 36 41.62 -3.00 16.30
CA GLY A 36 42.90 -2.81 17.00
C GLY A 36 43.83 -1.76 16.36
N LEU A 37 43.29 -0.77 15.64
CA LEU A 37 44.06 0.31 15.02
C LEU A 37 44.18 1.50 15.98
N ILE A 38 45.39 2.05 16.14
CA ILE A 38 45.62 3.29 16.89
C ILE A 38 45.85 4.43 15.89
N PHE A 39 45.12 5.53 16.04
CA PHE A 39 45.25 6.73 15.21
C PHE A 39 46.06 7.80 15.95
N TYR A 40 47.03 8.40 15.27
CA TYR A 40 47.73 9.60 15.75
C TYR A 40 47.51 10.75 14.78
N GLU A 41 46.99 11.86 15.29
CA GLU A 41 46.80 13.09 14.54
C GLU A 41 47.96 14.03 14.83
N ASN A 42 48.80 14.31 13.83
CA ASN A 42 49.79 15.38 13.88
C ASN A 42 49.65 16.22 12.61
N ASN A 43 49.75 17.54 12.76
CA ASN A 43 49.37 18.56 11.78
C ASN A 43 50.13 18.57 10.45
N ILE A 44 50.97 17.58 10.16
CA ILE A 44 51.67 17.42 8.88
C ILE A 44 51.76 15.92 8.56
N GLY A 45 50.64 15.32 8.12
CA GLY A 45 50.58 13.96 7.55
C GLY A 45 50.29 12.83 8.54
N SER A 46 49.32 11.98 8.18
CA SER A 46 48.89 10.82 8.97
C SER A 46 49.72 9.57 8.66
N LYS A 47 50.14 8.83 9.68
CA LYS A 47 50.92 7.57 9.59
C LYS A 47 50.07 6.39 10.09
N ILE A 48 50.10 5.25 9.40
CA ILE A 48 49.47 3.98 9.84
C ILE A 48 50.53 2.87 9.80
N GLU A 49 50.68 2.11 10.88
CA GLU A 49 51.53 0.90 10.95
C GLU A 49 50.66 -0.33 11.23
N GLY A 50 50.90 -1.44 10.53
CA GLY A 50 50.12 -2.68 10.65
C GLY A 50 50.99 -3.91 11.01
N PHE A 51 50.45 -4.79 11.85
CA PHE A 51 51.06 -6.06 12.26
C PHE A 51 50.85 -7.19 11.23
N ASN A 52 51.82 -8.09 11.16
CA ASN A 52 51.98 -9.09 10.10
C ASN A 52 51.30 -10.43 10.45
N ARG A 53 50.21 -10.82 9.78
CA ARG A 53 49.68 -12.21 9.78
C ARG A 53 48.95 -12.55 8.47
N SER A 54 49.28 -13.72 7.92
CA SER A 54 48.83 -14.27 6.63
C SER A 54 47.57 -15.12 6.75
N ILE A 55 46.65 -15.00 5.78
CA ILE A 55 45.53 -15.94 5.55
C ILE A 55 45.44 -16.23 4.05
N ASN A 56 45.45 -17.52 3.69
CA ASN A 56 45.27 -18.03 2.33
C ASN A 56 43.78 -18.33 2.06
N ALA A 57 43.23 -17.90 0.92
CA ALA A 57 42.14 -18.61 0.23
C ALA A 57 41.98 -18.14 -1.24
N LEU A 58 41.61 -19.12 -2.07
CA LEU A 58 41.47 -19.18 -3.53
C LEU A 58 40.55 -18.13 -4.20
N GLY A 59 40.93 -17.70 -5.41
CA GLY A 59 40.00 -17.11 -6.39
C GLY A 59 40.66 -16.14 -7.37
N LYS A 60 40.62 -16.44 -8.67
CA LYS A 60 41.20 -15.64 -9.77
C LYS A 60 40.28 -14.46 -10.10
N ILE A 61 40.81 -13.24 -10.20
CA ILE A 61 40.08 -12.04 -10.66
C ILE A 61 40.89 -11.40 -11.80
N ASP A 62 40.26 -11.16 -12.95
CA ASP A 62 40.82 -10.37 -14.06
C ASP A 62 40.56 -8.88 -13.80
N LEU A 63 41.59 -8.05 -13.99
CA LEU A 63 41.55 -6.59 -13.84
C LEU A 63 41.82 -5.93 -15.20
N GLN A 64 40.88 -5.12 -15.67
CA GLN A 64 41.06 -4.22 -16.81
C GLN A 64 41.53 -2.86 -16.27
N THR A 65 42.66 -2.35 -16.74
CA THR A 65 43.20 -1.04 -16.35
C THR A 65 43.11 -0.08 -17.53
N SER A 66 42.55 1.11 -17.30
CA SER A 66 42.71 2.27 -18.18
C SER A 66 43.71 3.23 -17.53
N PHE A 67 44.69 3.71 -18.30
CA PHE A 67 45.61 4.76 -17.86
C PHE A 67 45.23 6.05 -18.58
N THR A 68 45.05 7.13 -17.82
CA THR A 68 45.10 8.50 -18.33
C THR A 68 46.50 9.03 -18.04
N VAL A 69 47.24 9.43 -19.08
CA VAL A 69 48.55 10.07 -18.93
C VAL A 69 48.35 11.56 -19.19
N ASP A 70 48.46 12.36 -18.13
CA ASP A 70 48.63 13.81 -18.27
C ASP A 70 50.10 14.11 -18.56
N VAL A 71 50.38 14.64 -19.74
CA VAL A 71 51.71 15.14 -20.12
C VAL A 71 51.69 16.66 -20.11
N ASN A 72 52.38 17.27 -19.15
CA ASN A 72 52.73 18.70 -19.21
C ASN A 72 53.99 18.87 -20.06
N ILE A 73 53.89 19.65 -21.14
CA ILE A 73 55.05 20.06 -21.96
C ILE A 73 55.19 21.58 -21.89
N ILE A 74 56.40 22.05 -21.54
CA ILE A 74 56.78 23.47 -21.52
C ILE A 74 57.69 23.76 -22.73
N GLY A 75 57.20 24.60 -23.68
CA GLY A 75 57.91 25.45 -24.67
C GLY A 75 58.87 24.78 -25.69
N ALA A 76 59.08 25.26 -26.93
CA ALA A 76 58.67 26.46 -27.65
C ALA A 76 58.98 26.34 -29.18
N SER A 77 58.40 27.27 -29.95
CA SER A 77 58.76 27.80 -31.29
C SER A 77 58.12 27.24 -32.59
N GLU A 78 57.26 28.12 -33.15
CA GLU A 78 57.07 28.59 -34.54
C GLU A 78 56.38 27.77 -35.66
N GLU A 79 55.19 28.29 -36.01
CA GLU A 79 54.35 28.34 -37.23
C GLU A 79 54.78 27.67 -38.56
N VAL A 80 53.84 27.01 -39.28
CA VAL A 80 53.06 27.56 -40.43
C VAL A 80 52.07 26.52 -41.04
N LYS A 81 50.78 26.89 -41.00
CA LYS A 81 49.55 26.71 -41.86
C LYS A 81 49.27 25.52 -42.83
N PHE A 82 48.10 24.89 -42.58
CA PHE A 82 46.93 24.54 -43.44
C PHE A 82 47.09 23.74 -44.77
N ARG A 83 46.49 22.53 -44.88
CA ARG A 83 45.12 22.25 -45.44
C ARG A 83 44.82 20.74 -45.60
N ASP A 84 43.55 20.42 -45.33
CA ASP A 84 42.67 19.36 -45.86
C ASP A 84 42.94 17.86 -45.58
N TYR A 85 42.11 17.34 -44.67
CA TYR A 85 41.43 16.03 -44.65
C TYR A 85 42.10 14.83 -45.36
N VAL A 86 42.58 13.85 -44.56
CA VAL A 86 42.20 12.41 -44.55
C VAL A 86 43.25 11.57 -43.79
N SER A 87 42.76 10.73 -42.87
CA SER A 87 43.38 9.53 -42.29
C SER A 87 44.57 9.64 -41.33
N CYS A 88 44.40 9.00 -40.17
CA CYS A 88 45.42 8.31 -39.36
C CYS A 88 46.84 8.92 -39.27
N GLU A 89 47.11 9.73 -38.23
CA GLU A 89 48.48 9.95 -37.77
C GLU A 89 48.88 8.93 -36.70
N TRP A 90 49.26 7.74 -37.17
CA TRP A 90 50.32 6.94 -36.54
C TRP A 90 51.65 7.38 -37.17
N SER A 91 52.15 8.57 -36.84
CA SER A 91 53.49 8.98 -37.31
C SER A 91 54.06 10.14 -36.50
N ASN A 92 54.53 9.85 -35.28
CA ASN A 92 55.73 10.48 -34.70
C ASN A 92 56.34 9.64 -33.55
N LEU A 93 56.36 8.31 -33.72
CA LEU A 93 57.00 7.36 -32.80
C LEU A 93 57.95 6.39 -33.51
N ASN A 94 58.52 6.80 -34.65
CA ASN A 94 59.44 5.97 -35.42
C ASN A 94 60.89 6.21 -34.99
N LYS A 95 61.29 5.56 -33.89
CA LYS A 95 62.61 4.92 -33.68
C LYS A 95 62.83 4.38 -32.26
N GLY A 96 62.00 4.77 -31.29
CA GLY A 96 62.08 4.26 -29.90
C GLY A 96 61.06 3.17 -29.52
N PHE A 97 59.93 3.07 -30.22
CA PHE A 97 58.79 2.27 -29.75
C PHE A 97 58.75 0.81 -30.30
N ASN A 98 59.43 0.52 -31.40
CA ASN A 98 59.40 -0.80 -32.04
C ASN A 98 60.19 -1.90 -31.31
N ARG A 99 60.85 -1.61 -30.18
CA ARG A 99 61.50 -2.64 -29.35
C ARG A 99 60.69 -3.07 -28.13
N SER A 100 59.64 -2.33 -27.74
CA SER A 100 58.87 -2.63 -26.52
C SER A 100 57.48 -3.23 -26.78
N ILE A 101 56.97 -3.24 -28.02
CA ILE A 101 55.67 -3.86 -28.36
C ILE A 101 55.77 -5.37 -28.64
N ASN A 102 56.96 -5.95 -28.78
CA ASN A 102 57.10 -7.41 -28.91
C ASN A 102 57.04 -8.15 -27.56
N ALA A 103 56.84 -7.44 -26.44
CA ALA A 103 56.78 -8.01 -25.09
C ALA A 103 55.44 -7.72 -24.36
N LEU A 104 54.50 -7.04 -24.99
CA LEU A 104 53.12 -6.92 -24.49
C LEU A 104 52.26 -7.89 -25.29
N GLY A 105 51.96 -9.03 -24.68
CA GLY A 105 50.98 -9.97 -25.20
C GLY A 105 49.68 -9.25 -25.55
N LYS A 106 48.98 -9.75 -26.57
CA LYS A 106 47.66 -9.29 -27.03
C LYS A 106 46.86 -8.68 -25.87
N ILE A 107 46.61 -7.38 -25.93
CA ILE A 107 45.56 -6.76 -25.11
C ILE A 107 44.25 -7.28 -25.72
N ASP A 108 43.70 -8.35 -25.14
CA ASP A 108 42.32 -8.74 -25.41
C ASP A 108 41.44 -7.63 -24.82
N LEU A 109 41.08 -6.67 -25.67
CA LEU A 109 39.96 -5.78 -25.39
C LEU A 109 38.75 -6.68 -25.19
N GLN A 110 38.08 -6.54 -24.05
CA GLN A 110 36.90 -7.33 -23.74
C GLN A 110 35.79 -6.97 -24.74
N THR A 111 35.71 -7.69 -25.86
CA THR A 111 34.75 -7.42 -26.94
C THR A 111 33.37 -7.96 -26.62
N SER A 112 33.24 -8.80 -25.60
CA SER A 112 31.96 -9.39 -25.20
C SER A 112 31.68 -9.21 -23.72
N PHE A 113 30.42 -8.97 -23.42
CA PHE A 113 29.89 -8.85 -22.07
C PHE A 113 28.65 -9.72 -21.93
N THR A 114 28.09 -9.73 -20.73
CA THR A 114 26.95 -10.57 -20.40
C THR A 114 25.84 -9.72 -19.81
N VAL A 115 24.61 -9.93 -20.30
CA VAL A 115 23.42 -9.18 -19.90
C VAL A 115 22.37 -10.16 -19.40
N ASP A 116 21.76 -9.87 -18.26
CA ASP A 116 20.60 -10.60 -17.77
C ASP A 116 19.33 -9.97 -18.37
N VAL A 117 18.57 -10.74 -19.15
CA VAL A 117 17.36 -10.30 -19.86
C VAL A 117 16.16 -11.10 -19.40
N LEU A 118 15.07 -10.42 -19.07
CA LEU A 118 13.79 -11.00 -18.67
C LEU A 118 12.72 -10.60 -19.68
N LEU A 119 12.15 -11.56 -20.42
CA LEU A 119 10.92 -11.29 -21.15
C LEU A 119 9.79 -11.05 -20.12
N GLU A 120 9.05 -9.95 -20.28
CA GLU A 120 7.97 -9.62 -19.34
C GLU A 120 6.89 -10.72 -19.35
N GLY A 121 6.54 -11.24 -18.17
CA GLY A 121 5.65 -12.40 -18.01
C GLY A 121 6.37 -13.75 -17.90
N SER A 122 7.67 -13.83 -18.19
CA SER A 122 8.47 -15.04 -17.95
C SER A 122 8.86 -15.19 -16.47
N GLN A 123 9.09 -16.43 -16.04
CA GLN A 123 9.42 -16.75 -14.64
C GLN A 123 10.89 -16.48 -14.27
N ARG A 124 11.80 -16.42 -15.25
CA ARG A 124 13.24 -16.32 -15.02
C ARG A 124 13.92 -15.49 -16.09
N ALA A 125 14.94 -14.73 -15.67
CA ALA A 125 15.84 -14.05 -16.58
C ALA A 125 16.80 -15.04 -17.25
N VAL A 126 17.16 -14.74 -18.50
CA VAL A 126 18.12 -15.48 -19.30
C VAL A 126 19.38 -14.63 -19.46
N LYS A 127 20.52 -15.26 -19.20
CA LYS A 127 21.83 -14.63 -19.29
C LYS A 127 22.35 -14.73 -20.72
N LEU A 128 22.50 -13.59 -21.40
CA LEU A 128 22.93 -13.50 -22.79
C LEU A 128 24.36 -12.99 -22.89
N LYS A 129 25.19 -13.67 -23.70
CA LYS A 129 26.51 -13.18 -24.07
C LYS A 129 26.39 -12.34 -25.34
N VAL A 130 26.84 -11.09 -25.27
CA VAL A 130 26.74 -10.11 -26.36
C VAL A 130 28.14 -9.66 -26.76
N ASP A 131 28.41 -9.64 -28.07
CA ASP A 131 29.62 -9.03 -28.62
C ASP A 131 29.32 -7.57 -29.04
N LEU A 132 30.16 -6.62 -28.63
CA LEU A 132 30.04 -5.20 -28.96
C LEU A 132 30.20 -4.91 -30.45
N SER A 133 30.80 -5.84 -31.21
CA SER A 133 30.84 -5.77 -32.67
C SER A 133 29.48 -6.07 -33.30
N ASP A 134 28.61 -6.80 -32.60
CA ASP A 134 27.27 -7.20 -33.07
C ASP A 134 26.16 -6.25 -32.60
N ALA A 135 26.33 -5.55 -31.46
CA ALA A 135 25.37 -4.57 -30.97
C ALA A 135 26.03 -3.42 -30.20
N LYS A 136 25.80 -2.18 -30.64
CA LYS A 136 26.31 -0.96 -29.99
C LYS A 136 25.29 -0.34 -29.02
N ASP A 137 24.03 -0.40 -29.39
CA ASP A 137 22.90 0.16 -28.66
C ASP A 137 21.77 -0.88 -28.53
N LEU A 138 20.64 -0.47 -27.94
CA LEU A 138 19.50 -1.34 -27.73
C LEU A 138 18.77 -1.66 -29.05
N ASP A 139 18.81 -0.78 -30.05
CA ASP A 139 18.24 -1.04 -31.38
C ASP A 139 18.96 -2.20 -32.07
N ASP A 140 20.30 -2.21 -32.07
CA ASP A 140 21.08 -3.34 -32.58
C ASP A 140 20.80 -4.62 -31.77
N PHE A 141 20.64 -4.47 -30.45
CA PHE A 141 20.42 -5.58 -29.53
C PHE A 141 19.10 -6.33 -29.81
N VAL A 142 18.08 -5.66 -30.35
CA VAL A 142 16.81 -6.30 -30.76
C VAL A 142 17.06 -7.48 -31.71
N LEU A 143 18.02 -7.37 -32.64
CA LEU A 143 18.32 -8.43 -33.59
C LEU A 143 18.88 -9.68 -32.90
N ILE A 144 19.66 -9.49 -31.83
CA ILE A 144 20.18 -10.58 -31.00
C ILE A 144 19.02 -11.22 -30.23
N LEU A 145 18.17 -10.41 -29.60
CA LEU A 145 17.00 -10.91 -28.86
C LEU A 145 16.10 -11.79 -29.73
N LYS A 146 15.82 -11.36 -30.97
CA LYS A 146 14.98 -12.11 -31.92
C LYS A 146 15.56 -13.45 -32.37
N ARG A 147 16.89 -13.61 -32.31
CA ARG A 147 17.55 -14.89 -32.63
C ARG A 147 17.50 -15.86 -31.45
N VAL A 148 17.44 -15.33 -30.24
CA VAL A 148 17.48 -16.12 -29.00
C VAL A 148 16.09 -16.49 -28.51
N PHE A 149 15.13 -15.57 -28.61
CA PHE A 149 13.77 -15.74 -28.13
C PHE A 149 12.82 -15.94 -29.30
N GLU A 150 12.27 -17.16 -29.42
CA GLU A 150 11.29 -17.53 -30.45
C GLU A 150 10.04 -16.63 -30.36
N GLU A 151 9.67 -16.18 -29.16
CA GLU A 151 8.54 -15.29 -28.90
C GLU A 151 8.67 -13.93 -29.63
N LEU A 152 9.90 -13.53 -29.96
CA LEU A 152 10.20 -12.24 -30.60
C LEU A 152 10.38 -12.35 -32.12
N GLU A 153 10.45 -13.56 -32.70
CA GLU A 153 10.78 -13.79 -34.11
C GLU A 153 9.90 -12.95 -35.06
N ASN A 154 8.59 -12.91 -34.78
CA ASN A 154 7.58 -12.23 -35.59
C ASN A 154 7.24 -10.81 -35.10
N VAL A 155 7.87 -10.35 -34.02
CA VAL A 155 7.63 -9.01 -33.47
C VAL A 155 8.46 -7.98 -34.24
N ARG A 156 7.84 -6.87 -34.65
CA ARG A 156 8.57 -5.76 -35.29
C ARG A 156 9.49 -5.08 -34.28
N PRO A 157 10.71 -4.65 -34.64
CA PRO A 157 11.63 -4.01 -33.69
C PRO A 157 11.02 -2.84 -32.91
N GLN A 158 10.28 -1.97 -33.60
CA GLN A 158 9.53 -0.84 -33.01
C GLN A 158 8.45 -1.23 -31.98
N ASN A 159 8.10 -2.51 -31.88
CA ASN A 159 7.12 -3.04 -30.94
C ASN A 159 7.79 -3.76 -29.76
N ILE A 160 9.12 -3.66 -29.64
CA ILE A 160 9.92 -4.18 -28.53
C ILE A 160 10.38 -2.97 -27.72
N VAL A 161 10.09 -2.99 -26.43
CA VAL A 161 10.39 -1.91 -25.49
C VAL A 161 11.30 -2.47 -24.41
N PHE A 162 12.39 -1.75 -24.16
CA PHE A 162 13.33 -2.05 -23.08
C PHE A 162 12.94 -1.28 -21.84
N LEU A 163 12.88 -1.98 -20.71
CA LEU A 163 12.57 -1.41 -19.41
C LEU A 163 13.68 -1.76 -18.41
N ASP A 164 13.95 -0.84 -17.49
CA ASP A 164 14.79 -1.13 -16.32
C ASP A 164 14.04 -2.00 -15.28
N SER A 165 14.70 -2.33 -14.17
CA SER A 165 14.10 -3.10 -13.08
C SER A 165 12.94 -2.39 -12.36
N ASN A 166 12.77 -1.08 -12.60
CA ASN A 166 11.68 -0.26 -12.06
C ASN A 166 10.53 -0.07 -13.08
N ASN A 167 10.55 -0.79 -14.20
CA ASN A 167 9.63 -0.62 -15.34
C ASN A 167 9.71 0.74 -16.04
N THR A 168 10.83 1.45 -15.92
CA THR A 168 11.08 2.71 -16.63
C THR A 168 11.53 2.42 -18.06
N PRO A 169 10.89 3.01 -19.10
CA PRO A 169 11.35 2.86 -20.48
C PRO A 169 12.78 3.39 -20.69
N ILE A 170 13.59 2.58 -21.37
CA ILE A 170 14.95 2.93 -21.79
C ILE A 170 14.92 3.27 -23.28
N LEU A 171 15.59 4.37 -23.66
CA LEU A 171 15.61 4.83 -25.04
C LEU A 171 16.39 3.85 -25.93
N PRO A 172 15.91 3.54 -27.15
CA PRO A 172 16.56 2.53 -28.01
C PRO A 172 18.00 2.86 -28.44
N ASP A 173 18.36 4.15 -28.48
CA ASP A 173 19.71 4.64 -28.80
C ASP A 173 20.67 4.61 -27.60
N THR A 174 20.22 4.11 -26.44
CA THR A 174 21.06 4.00 -25.25
C THR A 174 22.19 3.00 -25.50
N CYS A 175 23.42 3.41 -25.21
CA CYS A 175 24.60 2.57 -25.38
C CYS A 175 24.53 1.33 -24.48
N LEU A 176 24.62 0.16 -25.10
CA LEU A 176 24.47 -1.10 -24.38
C LEU A 176 25.60 -1.30 -23.36
N GLN A 177 26.81 -0.79 -23.63
CA GLN A 177 27.95 -0.88 -22.71
C GLN A 177 27.74 -0.11 -21.41
N SER A 178 27.06 1.04 -21.44
CA SER A 178 26.74 1.81 -20.23
C SER A 178 25.76 1.08 -19.31
N LEU A 179 24.99 0.15 -19.87
CA LEU A 179 23.89 -0.54 -19.23
C LEU A 179 24.30 -1.87 -18.58
N VAL A 180 25.38 -2.49 -19.05
CA VAL A 180 25.90 -3.79 -18.57
C VAL A 180 26.26 -3.77 -17.09
N ASN A 181 26.84 -2.66 -16.63
CA ASN A 181 27.36 -2.55 -15.26
C ASN A 181 26.25 -2.54 -14.20
N ASP A 182 25.02 -2.23 -14.61
CA ASP A 182 23.85 -2.15 -13.74
C ASP A 182 22.96 -3.41 -13.80
N THR A 183 23.19 -4.29 -14.79
CA THR A 183 22.46 -5.55 -14.90
C THR A 183 23.10 -6.67 -14.11
N ALA A 184 22.38 -7.13 -13.09
CA ALA A 184 22.67 -8.36 -12.37
C ALA A 184 21.45 -9.27 -12.44
N ALA A 185 21.60 -10.55 -12.07
CA ALA A 185 20.47 -11.48 -11.98
C ALA A 185 19.31 -10.97 -11.10
N LYS A 186 19.57 -10.02 -10.20
CA LYS A 186 18.56 -9.35 -9.37
C LYS A 186 17.87 -8.16 -10.05
N ASN A 187 18.49 -7.57 -11.08
CA ASN A 187 18.02 -6.41 -11.84
C ASN A 187 18.21 -6.64 -13.36
N PRO A 188 17.45 -7.55 -13.98
CA PRO A 188 17.56 -7.81 -15.42
C PRO A 188 16.92 -6.68 -16.25
N PHE A 189 17.29 -6.58 -17.53
CA PHE A 189 16.50 -5.80 -18.50
C PHE A 189 15.18 -6.48 -18.76
N ILE A 190 14.09 -5.75 -18.61
CA ILE A 190 12.75 -6.27 -18.88
C ILE A 190 12.39 -5.93 -20.32
N ILE A 191 12.00 -6.95 -21.09
CA ILE A 191 11.60 -6.82 -22.49
C ILE A 191 10.09 -6.92 -22.59
N ARG A 192 9.45 -5.79 -22.91
CA ARG A 192 8.02 -5.71 -23.21
C ARG A 192 7.82 -5.77 -24.72
N TYR A 193 6.87 -6.58 -25.18
CA TYR A 193 6.59 -6.68 -26.61
C TYR A 193 5.12 -6.84 -26.95
N LEU A 194 4.76 -6.49 -28.17
CA LEU A 194 3.40 -6.58 -28.68
C LEU A 194 2.97 -8.03 -28.91
N LEU A 195 1.88 -8.46 -28.26
CA LEU A 195 1.27 -9.78 -28.45
C LEU A 195 0.23 -9.76 -29.57
N SER A 196 -0.49 -8.64 -29.73
CA SER A 196 -1.48 -8.48 -30.80
C SER A 196 -1.62 -7.01 -31.23
N LYS A 197 -2.01 -6.78 -32.47
CA LYS A 197 -2.37 -5.43 -32.98
C LYS A 197 -3.71 -4.93 -32.44
N LYS A 198 -4.47 -5.79 -31.75
CA LYS A 198 -5.75 -5.43 -31.13
C LYS A 198 -5.53 -4.79 -29.77
N ASN A 199 -6.51 -4.02 -29.32
CA ASN A 199 -6.47 -3.44 -27.98
C ASN A 199 -7.26 -4.32 -27.01
N VAL A 200 -6.99 -4.12 -25.73
CA VAL A 200 -7.78 -4.64 -24.64
C VAL A 200 -8.57 -3.49 -24.03
N VAL A 201 -9.88 -3.55 -24.14
CA VAL A 201 -10.82 -2.65 -23.48
C VAL A 201 -11.20 -3.30 -22.16
N VAL A 202 -10.84 -2.67 -21.06
CA VAL A 202 -11.10 -3.19 -19.71
C VAL A 202 -12.13 -2.30 -19.04
N ASN A 203 -13.27 -2.89 -18.69
CA ASN A 203 -14.22 -2.28 -17.76
C ASN A 203 -13.89 -2.84 -16.38
N TYR A 204 -13.53 -1.97 -15.45
CA TYR A 204 -13.13 -2.39 -14.12
C TYR A 204 -14.01 -1.76 -13.04
N THR A 205 -14.23 -2.49 -11.96
CA THR A 205 -15.00 -2.03 -10.81
C THR A 205 -14.14 -2.12 -9.57
N TYR A 206 -14.06 -1.02 -8.82
CA TYR A 206 -13.49 -0.98 -7.48
C TYR A 206 -14.55 -0.48 -6.52
N ARG A 207 -14.99 -1.34 -5.60
CA ARG A 207 -16.13 -1.07 -4.71
C ARG A 207 -17.39 -0.72 -5.52
N HIS A 208 -18.00 0.43 -5.27
CA HIS A 208 -19.15 0.95 -6.02
C HIS A 208 -18.77 1.82 -7.22
N LYS A 209 -17.47 2.05 -7.46
CA LYS A 209 -16.99 2.90 -8.55
C LYS A 209 -16.60 2.05 -9.76
N GLN A 210 -17.02 2.48 -10.93
CA GLN A 210 -16.66 1.86 -12.20
C GLN A 210 -15.66 2.73 -12.96
N GLY A 211 -14.85 2.10 -13.79
CA GLY A 211 -13.94 2.75 -14.72
C GLY A 211 -13.78 1.93 -15.98
N LYS A 212 -13.21 2.58 -17.00
CA LYS A 212 -12.96 1.97 -18.29
C LYS A 212 -11.65 2.53 -18.84
N CYS A 213 -10.79 1.65 -19.35
CA CYS A 213 -9.60 2.04 -20.08
C CYS A 213 -9.43 1.16 -21.32
N LYS A 214 -8.62 1.66 -22.26
CA LYS A 214 -8.23 0.95 -23.47
C LYS A 214 -6.71 0.92 -23.50
N ILE A 215 -6.15 -0.27 -23.52
CA ILE A 215 -4.70 -0.52 -23.47
C ILE A 215 -4.28 -1.38 -24.66
N GLN A 216 -3.02 -1.26 -25.06
CA GLN A 216 -2.45 -2.07 -26.15
C GLN A 216 -2.17 -3.50 -25.64
N HIS A 217 -2.46 -4.52 -26.45
CA HIS A 217 -2.20 -5.91 -26.06
C HIS A 217 -0.71 -6.27 -26.19
N THR A 218 0.04 -6.02 -25.11
CA THR A 218 1.47 -6.31 -24.94
C THR A 218 1.68 -7.29 -23.79
N THR A 219 2.90 -7.82 -23.63
CA THR A 219 3.25 -8.60 -22.45
C THR A 219 3.06 -7.85 -21.13
N GLY A 220 3.19 -6.53 -21.12
CA GLY A 220 2.93 -5.65 -19.97
C GLY A 220 1.57 -4.97 -19.96
N SER A 221 0.56 -5.57 -20.58
CA SER A 221 -0.82 -5.05 -20.55
C SER A 221 -1.33 -4.87 -19.11
N LEU A 222 -1.01 -5.80 -18.21
CA LEU A 222 -1.43 -5.72 -16.82
C LEU A 222 -0.78 -4.52 -16.10
N SER A 223 0.51 -4.26 -16.31
CA SER A 223 1.21 -3.06 -15.82
C SER A 223 0.52 -1.78 -16.30
N SER A 224 0.19 -1.71 -17.58
CA SER A 224 -0.53 -0.56 -18.16
C SER A 224 -1.93 -0.38 -17.56
N LEU A 225 -2.62 -1.48 -17.28
CA LEU A 225 -3.91 -1.45 -16.59
C LEU A 225 -3.75 -0.95 -15.15
N ARG A 226 -2.72 -1.38 -14.42
CA ARG A 226 -2.45 -0.92 -13.05
C ARG A 226 -2.20 0.58 -13.01
N GLU A 227 -1.41 1.12 -13.92
CA GLU A 227 -1.17 2.56 -14.04
C GLU A 227 -2.47 3.33 -14.26
N ALA A 228 -3.29 2.91 -15.24
CA ALA A 228 -4.58 3.55 -15.52
C ALA A 228 -5.58 3.46 -14.34
N VAL A 229 -5.50 2.38 -13.55
CA VAL A 229 -6.32 2.18 -12.36
C VAL A 229 -5.86 3.08 -11.21
N VAL A 230 -4.56 3.20 -10.97
CA VAL A 230 -3.99 4.08 -9.93
C VAL A 230 -4.22 5.56 -10.25
N GLU A 231 -4.15 5.95 -11.52
CA GLU A 231 -4.49 7.31 -11.97
C GLU A 231 -5.95 7.68 -11.61
N ARG A 232 -6.86 6.71 -11.70
CA ARG A 232 -8.28 6.91 -11.35
C ARG A 232 -8.57 6.78 -9.85
N PHE A 233 -7.88 5.88 -9.17
CA PHE A 233 -8.05 5.56 -7.76
C PHE A 233 -6.71 5.74 -7.06
N THR A 234 -6.37 6.99 -6.75
CA THR A 234 -5.08 7.34 -6.13
C THR A 234 -4.89 6.64 -4.79
N GLU A 235 -5.97 6.27 -4.10
CA GLU A 235 -5.93 5.46 -2.88
C GLU A 235 -5.27 4.08 -3.06
N LEU A 236 -5.22 3.54 -4.28
CA LEU A 236 -4.58 2.25 -4.58
C LEU A 236 -3.07 2.35 -4.74
N GLN A 237 -2.48 3.55 -4.79
CA GLN A 237 -1.04 3.73 -4.98
C GLN A 237 -0.21 3.10 -3.86
N ALA A 238 -0.71 3.12 -2.62
CA ALA A 238 -0.06 2.53 -1.45
C ALA A 238 -0.48 1.07 -1.20
N GLU A 239 -1.39 0.52 -2.01
CA GLU A 239 -2.04 -0.76 -1.76
C GLU A 239 -1.50 -1.86 -2.66
N LYS A 240 -1.38 -3.07 -2.12
CA LYS A 240 -1.09 -4.25 -2.94
C LYS A 240 -2.39 -4.81 -3.51
N PHE A 241 -2.76 -4.38 -4.71
CA PHE A 241 -4.01 -4.80 -5.37
C PHE A 241 -3.80 -5.76 -6.54
N TYR A 242 -4.87 -6.46 -6.90
CA TYR A 242 -4.94 -7.43 -7.99
C TYR A 242 -6.32 -7.37 -8.66
N PHE A 243 -6.47 -8.07 -9.78
CA PHE A 243 -7.72 -8.11 -10.52
C PHE A 243 -8.40 -9.46 -10.36
N PHE A 244 -9.72 -9.47 -10.46
CA PHE A 244 -10.54 -10.66 -10.40
C PHE A 244 -11.50 -10.68 -11.59
N ASN A 245 -11.58 -11.82 -12.25
CA ASN A 245 -12.58 -12.08 -13.28
C ASN A 245 -13.58 -13.12 -12.76
N ASP A 246 -14.88 -12.89 -12.96
CA ASP A 246 -15.92 -13.78 -12.46
C ASP A 246 -15.86 -15.21 -13.07
N GLY A 247 -15.18 -15.40 -14.21
CA GLY A 247 -14.99 -16.69 -14.86
C GLY A 247 -13.64 -17.37 -14.57
N GLU A 248 -12.54 -16.63 -14.63
CA GLU A 248 -11.17 -17.19 -14.48
C GLU A 248 -10.58 -17.04 -13.07
N GLY A 249 -11.17 -16.22 -12.20
CA GLY A 249 -10.69 -16.01 -10.83
C GLY A 249 -9.64 -14.90 -10.67
N ASP A 250 -8.69 -15.10 -9.76
CA ASP A 250 -7.70 -14.10 -9.37
C ASP A 250 -6.57 -13.94 -10.41
N ILE A 251 -6.27 -12.70 -10.78
CA ILE A 251 -5.26 -12.31 -11.76
C ILE A 251 -4.16 -11.52 -11.06
N TRP A 252 -3.09 -12.24 -10.71
CA TRP A 252 -1.97 -11.68 -9.93
C TRP A 252 -0.82 -11.13 -10.78
N ASN A 253 -0.67 -11.64 -12.01
CA ASN A 253 0.46 -11.37 -12.87
C ASN A 253 0.06 -11.38 -14.35
N GLU A 254 1.01 -10.97 -15.17
CA GLU A 254 0.94 -10.73 -16.60
C GLU A 254 0.61 -12.01 -17.35
N TYR A 255 1.11 -13.15 -16.88
CA TYR A 255 0.79 -14.46 -17.45
C TYR A 255 -0.72 -14.75 -17.38
N TYR A 256 -1.33 -14.67 -16.19
CA TYR A 256 -2.77 -14.92 -16.03
C TYR A 256 -3.62 -13.90 -16.78
N PHE A 257 -3.18 -12.63 -16.82
CA PHE A 257 -3.90 -11.59 -17.56
C PHE A 257 -3.90 -11.87 -19.06
N ASN A 258 -2.73 -12.17 -19.65
CA ASN A 258 -2.61 -12.40 -21.08
C ASN A 258 -3.30 -13.72 -21.49
N ASP A 259 -3.27 -14.76 -20.65
CA ASP A 259 -4.05 -15.98 -20.86
C ASP A 259 -5.57 -15.70 -20.91
N LEU A 260 -6.08 -14.88 -19.98
CA LEU A 260 -7.49 -14.42 -20.01
C LEU A 260 -7.81 -13.63 -21.30
N VAL A 261 -6.92 -12.72 -21.72
CA VAL A 261 -7.12 -11.95 -22.97
C VAL A 261 -7.22 -12.88 -24.17
N LEU A 262 -6.37 -13.90 -24.26
CA LEU A 262 -6.36 -14.85 -25.38
C LEU A 262 -7.62 -15.73 -25.43
N LYS A 263 -8.21 -16.05 -24.27
CA LYS A 263 -9.48 -16.78 -24.16
C LYS A 263 -10.71 -15.90 -24.47
N THR A 264 -10.55 -14.59 -24.47
CA THR A 264 -11.66 -13.64 -24.62
C THR A 264 -12.03 -13.42 -26.08
N GLU A 265 -13.32 -13.47 -26.40
CA GLU A 265 -13.82 -13.16 -27.73
C GLU A 265 -13.64 -11.68 -28.10
N LEU A 266 -13.36 -11.44 -29.38
CA LEU A 266 -13.23 -10.09 -29.92
C LEU A 266 -14.62 -9.47 -30.14
N VAL A 267 -14.81 -8.25 -29.66
CA VAL A 267 -15.98 -7.42 -29.97
C VAL A 267 -15.50 -6.17 -30.68
N CYS A 268 -16.00 -5.94 -31.90
CA CYS A 268 -15.60 -4.79 -32.73
C CYS A 268 -14.08 -4.65 -32.91
N ASN A 269 -13.36 -5.77 -33.10
CA ASN A 269 -11.90 -5.86 -33.22
C ASN A 269 -11.08 -5.67 -31.94
N ASP A 270 -11.67 -5.45 -30.77
CA ASP A 270 -10.93 -5.33 -29.51
C ASP A 270 -11.34 -6.44 -28.52
N TYR A 271 -10.43 -6.84 -27.63
CA TYR A 271 -10.74 -7.73 -26.51
C TYR A 271 -11.51 -6.93 -25.46
N ASN A 272 -12.62 -7.47 -24.95
CA ASN A 272 -13.44 -6.76 -23.96
C ASN A 272 -13.48 -7.54 -22.64
N LEU A 273 -12.81 -7.00 -21.63
CA LEU A 273 -12.75 -7.58 -20.30
C LEU A 273 -13.64 -6.85 -19.30
N LYS A 274 -14.17 -7.61 -18.35
CA LYS A 274 -14.80 -7.10 -17.12
C LYS A 274 -14.02 -7.63 -15.93
N LEU A 275 -13.46 -6.72 -15.14
CA LEU A 275 -12.60 -7.05 -14.00
C LEU A 275 -13.08 -6.35 -12.73
N LYS A 276 -12.90 -7.00 -11.58
CA LYS A 276 -13.06 -6.40 -10.26
C LYS A 276 -11.67 -6.16 -9.67
N ILE A 277 -11.47 -5.02 -9.04
CA ILE A 277 -10.21 -4.71 -8.34
C ILE A 277 -10.36 -5.17 -6.89
N LYS A 278 -9.41 -5.97 -6.42
CA LYS A 278 -9.33 -6.46 -5.04
C LYS A 278 -8.02 -6.00 -4.41
N VAL A 279 -8.05 -5.66 -3.14
CA VAL A 279 -6.84 -5.36 -2.35
C VAL A 279 -6.47 -6.61 -1.59
N LYS A 280 -5.19 -6.96 -1.58
CA LYS A 280 -4.70 -8.15 -0.88
C LYS A 280 -4.99 -8.02 0.62
N ASP A 281 -5.41 -9.13 1.23
CA ASP A 281 -5.68 -9.26 2.67
C ASP A 281 -6.79 -8.31 3.18
N LYS A 282 -7.62 -7.80 2.26
CA LYS A 282 -8.70 -6.86 2.53
C LYS A 282 -9.98 -7.24 1.79
N LYS A 283 -11.11 -7.29 2.51
CA LYS A 283 -12.39 -7.76 1.95
C LYS A 283 -13.59 -7.01 2.54
N PRO A 284 -14.78 -7.08 1.90
CA PRO A 284 -16.00 -6.50 2.44
C PRO A 284 -16.27 -6.97 3.87
N TYR A 285 -16.81 -6.09 4.72
CA TYR A 285 -17.08 -6.43 6.13
C TYR A 285 -17.93 -7.71 6.28
N GLY A 286 -18.98 -7.86 5.47
CA GLY A 286 -19.86 -9.04 5.49
C GLY A 286 -19.28 -10.34 4.93
N ASP A 287 -18.05 -10.32 4.40
CA ASP A 287 -17.33 -11.50 3.89
C ASP A 287 -16.37 -12.09 4.95
N TRP A 288 -16.30 -11.52 6.15
CA TRP A 288 -15.49 -12.02 7.25
C TRP A 288 -16.17 -13.18 8.00
N ASP A 289 -15.40 -14.24 8.25
CA ASP A 289 -15.81 -15.33 9.14
C ASP A 289 -15.26 -15.10 10.55
N LEU A 290 -16.01 -15.51 11.58
CA LEU A 290 -15.66 -15.29 12.97
C LEU A 290 -14.30 -15.92 13.33
N LYS A 291 -13.97 -17.10 12.79
CA LYS A 291 -12.68 -17.77 13.04
C LYS A 291 -11.52 -16.99 12.44
N GLU A 292 -11.72 -16.41 11.25
CA GLU A 292 -10.72 -15.55 10.62
C GLU A 292 -10.54 -14.27 11.40
N VAL A 293 -11.60 -13.69 11.96
CA VAL A 293 -11.52 -12.51 12.82
C VAL A 293 -10.72 -12.81 14.08
N PHE A 294 -11.01 -13.92 14.77
CA PHE A 294 -10.26 -14.31 15.97
C PHE A 294 -8.77 -14.47 15.70
N THR A 295 -8.41 -15.10 14.59
CA THR A 295 -7.00 -15.34 14.26
C THR A 295 -6.29 -14.12 13.66
N GLN A 296 -6.91 -13.41 12.72
CA GLN A 296 -6.25 -12.36 11.93
C GLN A 296 -6.46 -10.94 12.47
N ILE A 297 -7.50 -10.73 13.28
CA ILE A 297 -7.86 -9.42 13.83
C ILE A 297 -7.55 -9.36 15.33
N LEU A 298 -7.95 -10.39 16.09
CA LEU A 298 -7.74 -10.42 17.55
C LEU A 298 -6.45 -11.14 17.98
N GLY A 299 -5.84 -11.95 17.10
CA GLY A 299 -4.69 -12.79 17.43
C GLY A 299 -4.98 -13.91 18.45
N GLN A 300 -6.26 -14.30 18.61
CA GLN A 300 -6.72 -15.31 19.55
C GLN A 300 -6.98 -16.64 18.83
N GLU A 301 -5.95 -17.47 18.68
CA GLU A 301 -6.08 -18.77 17.99
C GLU A 301 -6.96 -19.79 18.73
N SER A 302 -7.15 -19.61 20.05
CA SER A 302 -7.96 -20.49 20.88
C SER A 302 -9.46 -20.21 20.81
N TYR A 303 -9.89 -19.06 20.31
CA TYR A 303 -11.31 -18.72 20.22
C TYR A 303 -11.96 -19.45 19.04
N VAL A 304 -13.14 -20.01 19.29
CA VAL A 304 -13.93 -20.76 18.30
C VAL A 304 -15.32 -20.16 18.14
N THR A 305 -15.90 -19.63 19.22
CA THR A 305 -17.26 -19.09 19.29
C THR A 305 -17.27 -17.73 19.99
N ILE A 306 -18.39 -17.00 19.91
CA ILE A 306 -18.57 -15.73 20.64
C ILE A 306 -18.43 -15.94 22.16
N ASP A 307 -18.82 -17.10 22.69
CA ASP A 307 -18.75 -17.41 24.13
C ASP A 307 -17.32 -17.48 24.66
N ASP A 308 -16.31 -17.63 23.79
CA ASP A 308 -14.90 -17.59 24.18
C ASP A 308 -14.41 -16.15 24.44
N ILE A 309 -15.17 -15.14 23.98
CA ILE A 309 -14.85 -13.73 24.24
C ILE A 309 -15.24 -13.39 25.69
N PRO A 310 -14.34 -12.77 26.48
CA PRO A 310 -14.62 -12.38 27.86
C PRO A 310 -15.85 -11.50 27.98
N ARG A 311 -16.60 -11.66 29.07
CA ARG A 311 -17.79 -10.83 29.31
C ARG A 311 -17.46 -9.52 30.02
N PHE A 312 -18.22 -8.47 29.72
CA PHE A 312 -18.32 -7.27 30.56
C PHE A 312 -19.78 -7.01 30.94
N TYR A 313 -19.99 -6.28 32.03
CA TYR A 313 -21.31 -5.95 32.55
C TYR A 313 -21.53 -4.45 32.52
N PHE A 314 -22.78 -4.02 32.30
CA PHE A 314 -23.11 -2.60 32.31
C PHE A 314 -22.93 -1.95 33.69
N ASP A 315 -22.96 -2.76 34.76
CA ASP A 315 -22.66 -2.30 36.12
C ASP A 315 -21.18 -1.86 36.27
N ASP A 316 -20.30 -2.26 35.34
CA ASP A 316 -18.92 -1.80 35.25
C ASP A 316 -18.80 -0.38 34.66
N LEU A 317 -19.88 0.14 34.05
CA LEU A 317 -19.94 1.49 33.50
C LEU A 317 -20.60 2.46 34.49
N PRO A 318 -20.21 3.75 34.47
CA PRO A 318 -20.88 4.77 35.26
C PRO A 318 -22.38 4.84 34.90
N PRO A 319 -23.28 4.92 35.89
CA PRO A 319 -24.70 5.04 35.63
C PRO A 319 -25.01 6.35 34.89
N LEU A 320 -26.16 6.39 34.21
CA LEU A 320 -26.67 7.62 33.62
C LEU A 320 -26.82 8.70 34.69
N ILE A 321 -26.30 9.90 34.41
CA ILE A 321 -26.42 11.06 35.30
C ILE A 321 -27.87 11.54 35.34
N ASN A 322 -28.52 11.56 34.18
CA ASN A 322 -29.94 11.89 34.02
C ASN A 322 -30.71 10.63 33.64
N SER A 323 -31.84 10.37 34.28
CA SER A 323 -32.75 9.31 33.85
C SER A 323 -33.72 9.81 32.79
N PHE A 324 -34.12 8.94 31.88
CA PHE A 324 -35.29 9.20 31.02
C PHE A 324 -36.51 9.52 31.88
N SER A 325 -37.23 10.57 31.53
CA SER A 325 -38.53 10.89 32.09
C SER A 325 -39.58 9.86 31.65
N GLU A 326 -40.64 9.76 32.44
CA GLU A 326 -41.77 8.88 32.14
C GLU A 326 -42.42 9.23 30.78
N ASP A 327 -42.46 10.52 30.42
CA ASP A 327 -43.02 10.97 29.15
C ASP A 327 -42.16 10.56 27.94
N GLU A 328 -40.82 10.62 28.07
CA GLU A 328 -39.89 10.13 27.05
C GLU A 328 -40.03 8.63 26.84
N LEU A 329 -40.05 7.85 27.93
CA LEU A 329 -40.23 6.40 27.88
C LEU A 329 -41.57 6.04 27.25
N ASN A 330 -42.67 6.71 27.64
CA ASN A 330 -43.98 6.47 27.05
C ASN A 330 -44.03 6.81 25.55
N THR A 331 -43.34 7.88 25.13
CA THR A 331 -43.23 8.26 23.72
C THR A 331 -42.47 7.21 22.92
N PHE A 332 -41.35 6.73 23.46
CA PHE A 332 -40.55 5.66 22.88
C PHE A 332 -41.35 4.35 22.72
N ILE A 333 -42.01 3.89 23.80
CA ILE A 333 -42.85 2.68 23.78
C ILE A 333 -44.00 2.82 22.78
N LYS A 334 -44.61 4.00 22.68
CA LYS A 334 -45.67 4.27 21.70
C LYS A 334 -45.14 4.19 20.26
N SER A 335 -43.92 4.68 20.01
CA SER A 335 -43.26 4.57 18.70
C SER A 335 -43.02 3.10 18.31
N LEU A 336 -42.41 2.32 19.21
CA LEU A 336 -42.16 0.89 18.98
C LEU A 336 -43.45 0.12 18.70
N ASN A 337 -44.49 0.34 19.49
CA ASN A 337 -45.79 -0.28 19.29
C ASN A 337 -46.43 0.08 17.95
N ARG A 338 -46.28 1.34 17.52
CA ARG A 338 -46.79 1.79 16.22
C ARG A 338 -46.06 1.07 15.09
N THR A 339 -44.74 1.00 15.14
CA THR A 339 -43.91 0.27 14.17
C THR A 339 -44.29 -1.21 14.15
N TYR A 340 -44.34 -1.85 15.31
CA TYR A 340 -44.69 -3.28 15.43
C TYR A 340 -46.08 -3.60 14.85
N LYS A 341 -47.07 -2.74 15.10
CA LYS A 341 -48.42 -2.87 14.51
C LYS A 341 -48.43 -2.65 13.00
N ALA A 342 -47.68 -1.66 12.50
CA ALA A 342 -47.62 -1.34 11.07
C ALA A 342 -47.08 -2.50 10.23
N TYR A 343 -46.10 -3.24 10.77
CA TYR A 343 -45.52 -4.43 10.12
C TYR A 343 -46.25 -5.73 10.48
N GLN A 344 -47.52 -5.66 10.92
CA GLN A 344 -48.35 -6.83 11.24
C GLN A 344 -47.71 -7.82 12.22
N LYS A 345 -46.85 -7.33 13.13
CA LYS A 345 -46.06 -8.13 14.07
C LYS A 345 -44.96 -9.00 13.42
N GLU A 346 -44.70 -8.85 12.13
CA GLU A 346 -43.65 -9.56 11.41
C GLU A 346 -42.41 -8.68 11.25
N ILE A 347 -41.45 -8.81 12.18
CA ILE A 347 -40.25 -7.97 12.17
C ILE A 347 -39.14 -8.48 11.27
N HIS A 348 -39.14 -9.76 10.90
CA HIS A 348 -38.06 -10.35 10.09
C HIS A 348 -38.49 -10.66 8.65
N ALA A 349 -39.58 -10.04 8.17
CA ALA A 349 -40.08 -10.28 6.82
C ALA A 349 -39.12 -9.78 5.72
N ASN A 350 -38.39 -8.70 5.99
CA ASN A 350 -37.36 -8.14 5.11
C ASN A 350 -36.39 -7.25 5.90
N GLU A 351 -35.33 -6.77 5.26
CA GLU A 351 -34.31 -5.88 5.85
C GLU A 351 -34.89 -4.53 6.35
N ALA A 352 -35.95 -4.00 5.73
CA ALA A 352 -36.49 -2.70 6.11
C ALA A 352 -37.24 -2.71 7.45
N THR A 353 -37.75 -3.86 7.89
CA THR A 353 -38.54 -3.94 9.12
C THR A 353 -37.71 -3.86 10.40
N PRO A 354 -36.58 -4.61 10.55
CA PRO A 354 -35.66 -4.45 11.66
C PRO A 354 -35.10 -3.01 11.74
N HIS A 355 -34.75 -2.41 10.60
CA HIS A 355 -34.28 -1.01 10.54
C HIS A 355 -35.28 -0.05 11.17
N ALA A 356 -36.57 -0.15 10.83
CA ALA A 356 -37.61 0.74 11.36
C ALA A 356 -37.75 0.63 12.89
N TYR A 357 -37.51 -0.55 13.45
CA TYR A 357 -37.53 -0.78 14.89
C TYR A 357 -36.28 -0.20 15.55
N ILE A 358 -35.09 -0.52 15.02
CA ILE A 358 -33.80 -0.07 15.54
C ILE A 358 -33.69 1.46 15.51
N ASN A 359 -34.22 2.10 14.47
CA ASN A 359 -34.31 3.56 14.37
C ASN A 359 -34.95 4.20 15.60
N SER A 360 -35.99 3.59 16.17
CA SER A 360 -36.66 4.15 17.35
C SER A 360 -35.74 4.18 18.58
N PHE A 361 -34.84 3.20 18.74
CA PHE A 361 -33.83 3.21 19.81
C PHE A 361 -32.80 4.30 19.56
N MET A 362 -32.28 4.37 18.33
CA MET A 362 -31.21 5.29 17.99
C MET A 362 -31.65 6.75 18.06
N GLU A 363 -32.80 7.08 17.48
CA GLU A 363 -33.35 8.43 17.52
C GLU A 363 -33.59 8.87 18.97
N THR A 364 -34.20 8.01 19.78
CA THR A 364 -34.51 8.34 21.20
C THR A 364 -33.22 8.51 22.01
N ALA A 365 -32.26 7.60 21.89
CA ALA A 365 -31.00 7.69 22.63
C ALA A 365 -30.16 8.90 22.20
N VAL A 366 -30.15 9.23 20.89
CA VAL A 366 -29.43 10.40 20.37
C VAL A 366 -30.11 11.70 20.80
N CYS A 367 -31.44 11.81 20.75
CA CYS A 367 -32.15 12.99 21.25
C CYS A 367 -31.87 13.20 22.74
N PHE A 368 -31.98 12.14 23.54
CA PHE A 368 -31.64 12.18 24.97
C PHE A 368 -30.19 12.65 25.19
N THR A 369 -29.24 12.12 24.41
CA THR A 369 -27.83 12.53 24.47
C THR A 369 -27.67 14.01 24.09
N GLN A 370 -28.38 14.50 23.07
CA GLN A 370 -28.35 15.91 22.68
C GLN A 370 -28.84 16.84 23.78
N GLU A 371 -29.91 16.44 24.47
CA GLU A 371 -30.53 17.27 25.51
C GLU A 371 -29.73 17.28 26.83
N HIS A 372 -29.12 16.14 27.18
CA HIS A 372 -28.59 15.94 28.53
C HIS A 372 -27.07 15.78 28.61
N ILE A 373 -26.38 15.51 27.50
CA ILE A 373 -24.97 15.13 27.49
C ILE A 373 -24.16 16.02 26.54
N ASN A 374 -24.52 16.04 25.25
CA ASN A 374 -23.81 16.77 24.21
C ASN A 374 -24.74 17.10 23.02
N ASP A 375 -25.07 18.39 22.90
CA ASP A 375 -25.95 18.96 21.87
C ASP A 375 -25.49 18.74 20.42
N SER A 376 -24.22 18.42 20.22
CA SER A 376 -23.58 18.24 18.91
C SER A 376 -23.61 16.78 18.43
N THR A 377 -24.15 15.86 19.24
CA THR A 377 -24.31 14.45 18.89
C THR A 377 -25.13 14.28 17.62
N LYS A 378 -24.70 13.40 16.70
CA LYS A 378 -25.39 13.16 15.42
C LYS A 378 -25.52 11.69 15.11
N LEU A 379 -26.72 11.28 14.70
CA LEU A 379 -26.95 10.00 14.05
C LEU A 379 -26.65 10.12 12.55
N ARG A 380 -25.86 9.20 12.03
CA ARG A 380 -25.62 9.03 10.59
C ARG A 380 -25.88 7.58 10.21
N VAL A 381 -26.32 7.39 8.98
CA VAL A 381 -26.63 6.06 8.42
C VAL A 381 -25.83 5.81 7.15
N GLU A 382 -25.53 4.54 6.88
CA GLU A 382 -24.89 4.07 5.63
C GLU A 382 -23.55 4.78 5.35
N ILE A 383 -22.74 4.97 6.40
CA ILE A 383 -21.47 5.69 6.28
C ILE A 383 -20.39 4.72 5.80
N PRO A 384 -19.69 5.00 4.68
CA PRO A 384 -18.61 4.16 4.22
C PRO A 384 -17.42 4.22 5.19
N LEU A 385 -17.01 3.08 5.73
CA LEU A 385 -15.76 2.91 6.46
C LEU A 385 -14.78 2.05 5.66
N ASN A 386 -13.50 2.37 5.80
CA ASN A 386 -12.43 1.73 5.06
C ASN A 386 -11.20 1.59 5.97
N GLY A 387 -11.03 0.41 6.56
CA GLY A 387 -9.85 0.07 7.35
C GLY A 387 -8.80 -0.69 6.53
N SER A 388 -7.75 -1.12 7.21
CA SER A 388 -6.65 -1.89 6.63
C SER A 388 -7.11 -3.29 6.18
N ARG A 389 -8.04 -3.91 6.92
CA ARG A 389 -8.55 -5.27 6.69
C ARG A 389 -9.94 -5.34 6.08
N GLY A 390 -10.79 -4.35 6.36
CA GLY A 390 -12.20 -4.36 5.96
C GLY A 390 -12.63 -3.11 5.24
N TYR A 391 -13.70 -3.21 4.45
CA TYR A 391 -14.38 -2.05 3.86
C TYR A 391 -15.87 -2.30 3.66
N GLY A 392 -16.67 -1.23 3.67
CA GLY A 392 -18.11 -1.30 3.46
C GLY A 392 -18.84 -0.16 4.15
N PRO A 393 -20.15 -0.03 3.91
CA PRO A 393 -20.97 0.86 4.72
C PRO A 393 -21.12 0.31 6.15
N ILE A 394 -21.33 1.23 7.09
CA ILE A 394 -21.81 0.96 8.44
C ILE A 394 -23.24 1.48 8.51
N ASP A 395 -24.15 0.64 9.00
CA ASP A 395 -25.59 0.93 9.02
C ASP A 395 -25.89 2.16 9.86
N TYR A 396 -25.31 2.25 11.06
CA TYR A 396 -25.48 3.39 11.96
C TYR A 396 -24.17 3.83 12.60
N VAL A 397 -24.01 5.15 12.69
CA VAL A 397 -22.89 5.80 13.35
C VAL A 397 -23.45 6.93 14.20
N VAL A 398 -23.14 6.92 15.49
CA VAL A 398 -23.38 8.07 16.38
C VAL A 398 -22.06 8.80 16.57
N GLU A 399 -21.99 10.01 16.02
CA GLU A 399 -20.85 10.90 16.18
C GLU A 399 -21.05 11.78 17.42
N ILE A 400 -20.17 11.65 18.42
CA ILE A 400 -20.08 12.54 19.58
C ILE A 400 -18.70 13.21 19.57
N ILE A 401 -18.63 14.51 19.25
CA ILE A 401 -17.37 15.27 19.09
C ILE A 401 -16.47 14.63 18.01
N THR A 402 -15.51 13.81 18.41
CA THR A 402 -14.54 13.08 17.59
C THR A 402 -14.67 11.55 17.72
N ILE A 403 -15.49 11.07 18.65
CA ILE A 403 -15.64 9.65 19.00
C ILE A 403 -16.90 9.07 18.33
N LEU A 404 -16.77 7.83 17.87
CA LEU A 404 -17.78 7.09 17.12
C LEU A 404 -18.32 5.96 18.01
N VAL A 405 -19.61 5.96 18.33
CA VAL A 405 -20.34 4.70 18.60
C VAL A 405 -20.80 4.18 17.25
N LEU A 406 -20.40 2.97 16.90
CA LEU A 406 -20.83 2.33 15.66
C LEU A 406 -21.87 1.26 16.01
N MET A 407 -22.89 1.12 15.19
CA MET A 407 -23.86 0.04 15.34
C MET A 407 -24.06 -0.62 13.99
N CYS A 408 -23.89 -1.94 13.97
CA CYS A 408 -24.10 -2.77 12.80
C CYS A 408 -25.41 -3.54 12.97
N GLU A 409 -26.21 -3.52 11.92
CA GLU A 409 -27.48 -4.21 11.87
C GLU A 409 -27.34 -5.58 11.22
N ALA A 410 -27.93 -6.59 11.86
CA ALA A 410 -27.81 -7.97 11.48
C ALA A 410 -28.81 -8.40 10.42
N LYS A 411 -28.29 -9.05 9.36
CA LYS A 411 -29.08 -9.67 8.29
C LYS A 411 -29.32 -11.15 8.61
N SER A 412 -30.55 -11.47 9.01
CA SER A 412 -31.09 -12.84 9.27
C SER A 412 -30.24 -13.76 10.18
N GLU A 413 -30.69 -13.88 11.44
CA GLU A 413 -30.44 -14.95 12.43
C GLU A 413 -29.00 -15.32 12.85
N ASN A 414 -27.94 -14.88 12.17
CA ASN A 414 -26.58 -15.35 12.46
C ASN A 414 -25.72 -14.32 13.21
N MET A 415 -25.83 -14.29 14.55
CA MET A 415 -25.00 -13.43 15.41
C MET A 415 -23.49 -13.63 15.20
N ASN A 416 -23.01 -14.84 14.86
CA ASN A 416 -21.58 -15.07 14.61
C ASN A 416 -21.06 -14.27 13.42
N LYS A 417 -21.83 -14.23 12.32
CA LYS A 417 -21.44 -13.48 11.13
C LYS A 417 -21.41 -11.98 11.40
N GLU A 418 -22.36 -11.51 12.18
CA GLU A 418 -22.55 -10.10 12.49
C GLU A 418 -21.51 -9.59 13.50
N THR A 419 -21.21 -10.41 14.51
CA THR A 419 -20.09 -10.16 15.41
C THR A 419 -18.77 -10.14 14.66
N ALA A 420 -18.55 -11.05 13.69
CA ALA A 420 -17.36 -11.00 12.84
C ALA A 420 -17.28 -9.68 12.04
N GLN A 421 -18.39 -9.26 11.45
CA GLN A 421 -18.50 -8.00 10.72
C GLN A 421 -18.15 -6.80 11.61
N VAL A 422 -18.78 -6.72 12.79
CA VAL A 422 -18.60 -5.67 13.80
C VAL A 422 -17.16 -5.57 14.27
N LEU A 423 -16.52 -6.68 14.62
CA LEU A 423 -15.13 -6.64 15.11
C LEU A 423 -14.15 -6.06 14.08
N VAL A 424 -14.39 -6.29 12.78
CA VAL A 424 -13.57 -5.72 11.71
C VAL A 424 -13.91 -4.24 11.48
N GLN A 425 -15.18 -3.85 11.63
CA GLN A 425 -15.61 -2.45 11.61
C GLN A 425 -14.97 -1.67 12.78
N MET A 426 -15.04 -2.21 14.00
CA MET A 426 -14.36 -1.66 15.19
C MET A 426 -12.87 -1.44 14.93
N LYS A 427 -12.17 -2.45 14.42
CA LYS A 427 -10.73 -2.30 14.13
C LYS A 427 -10.48 -1.20 13.10
N SER A 428 -11.29 -1.14 12.04
CA SER A 428 -11.19 -0.10 11.00
C SER A 428 -11.46 1.30 11.57
N ALA A 429 -12.35 1.41 12.54
CA ALA A 429 -12.73 2.66 13.16
C ALA A 429 -11.66 3.15 14.14
N MET A 430 -11.07 2.24 14.91
CA MET A 430 -9.90 2.53 15.73
C MET A 430 -8.73 3.04 14.90
N GLU A 431 -8.40 2.38 13.78
CA GLU A 431 -7.36 2.85 12.85
C GLU A 431 -7.66 4.27 12.33
N ALA A 432 -8.93 4.57 12.03
CA ALA A 432 -9.35 5.89 11.58
C ALA A 432 -9.25 6.96 12.68
N ILE A 433 -9.42 6.57 13.95
CA ILE A 433 -9.20 7.44 15.11
C ILE A 433 -7.70 7.65 15.33
N GLU A 434 -6.89 6.59 15.33
CA GLU A 434 -5.43 6.67 15.49
C GLU A 434 -4.78 7.57 14.44
N HIS A 435 -5.16 7.43 13.17
CA HIS A 435 -4.65 8.30 12.11
C HIS A 435 -4.97 9.79 12.33
N LYS A 436 -6.08 10.11 13.02
CA LYS A 436 -6.43 11.48 13.41
C LYS A 436 -5.64 11.93 14.63
N SER A 437 -5.52 11.06 15.64
CA SER A 437 -4.77 11.32 16.88
C SER A 437 -3.27 11.46 16.62
N PHE A 438 -2.69 10.78 15.62
CA PHE A 438 -1.27 10.98 15.27
C PHE A 438 -0.97 12.41 14.76
N LYS A 439 -1.99 13.16 14.30
CA LYS A 439 -1.85 14.59 13.97
C LYS A 439 -1.93 15.52 15.18
N CYS A 440 -2.56 15.09 16.28
CA CYS A 440 -2.68 15.85 17.52
C CYS A 440 -2.00 15.04 18.62
N LYS A 441 -0.74 15.34 18.95
CA LYS A 441 0.10 14.61 19.93
C LYS A 441 -0.63 14.34 21.27
N LEU A 442 -1.42 13.28 21.33
CA LEU A 442 -2.06 12.78 22.53
C LEU A 442 -1.21 11.63 23.05
N ASP A 443 -0.72 11.79 24.28
CA ASP A 443 -0.01 10.74 25.00
C ASP A 443 -0.87 9.48 25.11
N HIS A 444 -0.28 8.34 24.71
CA HIS A 444 -0.59 6.95 25.04
C HIS A 444 -1.73 6.72 26.03
N GLN A 445 -2.98 6.94 25.59
CA GLN A 445 -4.16 6.69 26.40
C GLN A 445 -4.98 5.55 25.80
N GLU A 446 -5.55 4.74 26.70
CA GLU A 446 -6.43 3.63 26.38
C GLU A 446 -7.57 4.09 25.48
N ALA A 447 -7.64 3.56 24.26
CA ALA A 447 -8.75 3.82 23.35
C ALA A 447 -9.86 2.80 23.59
N VAL A 448 -11.03 3.27 24.01
CA VAL A 448 -12.20 2.41 24.25
C VAL A 448 -13.30 2.76 23.25
N MET A 449 -13.79 1.75 22.53
CA MET A 449 -14.90 1.84 21.61
C MET A 449 -15.97 0.83 21.96
N PHE A 450 -17.22 1.19 21.70
CA PHE A 450 -18.34 0.29 21.84
C PHE A 450 -19.05 0.14 20.49
N GLU A 451 -19.46 -1.09 20.22
CA GLU A 451 -20.35 -1.41 19.13
C GLU A 451 -21.54 -2.23 19.61
N ILE A 452 -22.62 -2.13 18.85
CA ILE A 452 -23.87 -2.84 19.10
C ILE A 452 -24.09 -3.79 17.92
N VAL A 453 -24.25 -5.08 18.23
CA VAL A 453 -24.68 -6.11 17.28
C VAL A 453 -26.16 -6.35 17.51
N THR A 454 -27.01 -6.16 16.51
CA THR A 454 -28.46 -6.38 16.70
C THR A 454 -29.17 -6.90 15.47
N THR A 455 -30.07 -7.89 15.67
CA THR A 455 -31.06 -8.33 14.66
C THR A 455 -32.40 -7.61 14.81
N GLY A 456 -32.45 -6.58 15.65
CA GLY A 456 -33.67 -6.00 16.21
C GLY A 456 -34.29 -6.87 17.31
N LYS A 457 -34.24 -8.20 17.20
CA LYS A 457 -34.74 -9.15 18.21
C LYS A 457 -33.70 -9.48 19.29
N LEU A 458 -32.47 -9.73 18.86
CA LEU A 458 -31.32 -9.98 19.72
C LEU A 458 -30.43 -8.75 19.72
N TRP A 459 -29.88 -8.43 20.89
CA TRP A 459 -28.97 -7.31 21.08
C TRP A 459 -27.77 -7.79 21.89
N GLN A 460 -26.56 -7.49 21.43
CA GLN A 460 -25.32 -7.74 22.13
C GLN A 460 -24.42 -6.52 22.00
N PHE A 461 -23.73 -6.17 23.08
CA PHE A 461 -22.83 -5.04 23.11
C PHE A 461 -21.40 -5.54 23.16
N ILE A 462 -20.53 -4.88 22.41
CA ILE A 462 -19.12 -5.23 22.28
C ILE A 462 -18.30 -4.04 22.72
N ARG A 463 -17.35 -4.27 23.61
CA ARG A 463 -16.35 -3.29 24.04
C ARG A 463 -15.00 -3.69 23.46
N TRP A 464 -14.40 -2.78 22.70
CA TRP A 464 -13.03 -2.89 22.24
C TRP A 464 -12.16 -1.92 23.00
N THR A 465 -11.09 -2.43 23.58
CA THR A 465 -10.10 -1.64 24.32
C THR A 465 -8.74 -1.85 23.67
N GLU A 466 -8.11 -0.76 23.22
CA GLU A 466 -6.75 -0.76 22.69
C GLU A 466 -5.82 -0.07 23.69
N LEU A 467 -4.95 -0.87 24.29
CA LEU A 467 -3.82 -0.45 25.11
C LEU A 467 -2.56 -0.50 24.23
N SER A 468 -1.53 0.30 24.57
CA SER A 468 -0.34 0.55 23.75
C SER A 468 0.36 -0.68 23.15
N GLU A 469 0.12 -1.89 23.68
CA GLU A 469 0.68 -3.15 23.17
C GLU A 469 -0.36 -4.29 23.04
N THR A 470 -1.61 -4.09 23.44
CA THR A 470 -2.63 -5.16 23.44
C THR A 470 -4.03 -4.62 23.12
N SER A 471 -4.75 -5.33 22.24
CA SER A 471 -6.18 -5.12 22.03
C SER A 471 -6.95 -6.19 22.78
N THR A 472 -7.99 -5.80 23.53
CA THR A 472 -8.90 -6.72 24.21
C THR A 472 -10.33 -6.43 23.80
N VAL A 473 -11.10 -7.49 23.61
CA VAL A 473 -12.51 -7.41 23.24
C VAL A 473 -13.32 -8.09 24.33
N HIS A 474 -14.41 -7.45 24.72
CA HIS A 474 -15.39 -8.02 25.64
C HIS A 474 -16.78 -7.95 25.03
N THR A 475 -17.64 -8.89 25.38
CA THR A 475 -19.06 -8.90 24.98
C THR A 475 -19.99 -8.90 26.18
N THR A 476 -21.23 -8.49 26.00
CA THR A 476 -22.29 -8.74 26.99
C THR A 476 -22.94 -10.09 26.76
N GLU A 477 -23.82 -10.49 27.67
CA GLU A 477 -24.85 -11.47 27.34
C GLU A 477 -25.74 -10.98 26.18
N GLU A 478 -26.42 -11.92 25.53
CA GLU A 478 -27.42 -11.60 24.52
C GLU A 478 -28.74 -11.22 25.20
N PHE A 479 -29.22 -10.02 24.88
CA PHE A 479 -30.52 -9.55 25.32
C PHE A 479 -31.56 -9.91 24.27
N THR A 480 -32.50 -10.79 24.64
CA THR A 480 -33.61 -11.18 23.77
C THR A 480 -34.82 -10.32 24.07
N ARG A 481 -35.37 -9.69 23.04
CA ARG A 481 -36.63 -8.96 23.12
C ARG A 481 -37.78 -9.86 23.58
N SER A 482 -38.61 -9.38 24.51
CA SER A 482 -39.76 -10.12 25.05
C SER A 482 -41.12 -9.72 24.47
N PHE A 483 -41.29 -8.49 23.95
CA PHE A 483 -42.61 -7.92 23.62
C PHE A 483 -43.64 -8.07 24.74
N SER A 484 -43.22 -7.99 26.00
CA SER A 484 -44.14 -7.91 27.12
C SER A 484 -44.90 -6.58 27.06
N ASP A 485 -46.11 -6.54 27.66
CA ASP A 485 -46.95 -5.35 27.64
C ASP A 485 -46.26 -4.10 28.23
N GLU A 486 -45.32 -4.30 29.18
CA GLU A 486 -44.57 -3.21 29.83
C GLU A 486 -43.27 -2.84 29.11
N MET A 487 -42.79 -3.65 28.15
CA MET A 487 -41.57 -3.42 27.37
C MET A 487 -40.32 -3.08 28.21
N GLU A 488 -40.18 -3.71 29.37
CA GLU A 488 -39.09 -3.43 30.32
C GLU A 488 -37.70 -3.75 29.76
N ILE A 489 -37.58 -4.78 28.90
CA ILE A 489 -36.32 -5.10 28.25
C ILE A 489 -35.92 -3.98 27.27
N GLU A 490 -36.87 -3.45 26.51
CA GLU A 490 -36.65 -2.36 25.57
C GLU A 490 -36.25 -1.07 26.28
N LYS A 491 -36.91 -0.73 27.41
CA LYS A 491 -36.51 0.42 28.24
C LYS A 491 -35.10 0.25 28.79
N LYS A 492 -34.78 -0.96 29.28
CA LYS A 492 -33.44 -1.31 29.78
C LYS A 492 -32.39 -1.20 28.67
N MET A 493 -32.71 -1.65 27.46
CA MET A 493 -31.83 -1.53 26.29
C MET A 493 -31.59 -0.08 25.88
N LEU A 494 -32.64 0.74 25.84
CA LEU A 494 -32.51 2.17 25.60
C LEU A 494 -31.59 2.84 26.63
N ASN A 495 -31.74 2.47 27.92
CA ASN A 495 -30.89 2.95 28.99
C ASN A 495 -29.41 2.57 28.77
N TYR A 496 -29.13 1.31 28.41
CA TYR A 496 -27.78 0.85 28.10
C TYR A 496 -27.14 1.59 26.92
N ILE A 497 -27.89 1.84 25.84
CA ILE A 497 -27.38 2.64 24.71
C ILE A 497 -27.01 4.05 25.19
N ALA A 498 -27.88 4.71 25.97
CA ALA A 498 -27.59 6.03 26.51
C ALA A 498 -26.40 6.03 27.50
N GLN A 499 -26.22 4.98 28.32
CA GLN A 499 -25.05 4.82 29.18
C GLN A 499 -23.74 4.77 28.37
N LEU A 500 -23.73 4.02 27.26
CA LEU A 500 -22.56 3.95 26.37
C LEU A 500 -22.24 5.30 25.74
N LEU A 501 -23.26 6.00 25.24
CA LEU A 501 -23.11 7.34 24.66
C LEU A 501 -22.56 8.33 25.70
N GLN A 502 -23.07 8.30 26.93
CA GLN A 502 -22.55 9.11 28.03
C GLN A 502 -21.09 8.78 28.35
N PHE A 503 -20.75 7.49 28.44
CA PHE A 503 -19.39 7.07 28.75
C PHE A 503 -18.40 7.52 27.66
N GLN A 504 -18.74 7.32 26.39
CA GLN A 504 -17.89 7.76 25.28
C GLN A 504 -17.76 9.30 25.22
N ALA A 505 -18.85 10.04 25.44
CA ALA A 505 -18.79 11.50 25.52
C ALA A 505 -17.81 11.96 26.60
N ASN A 506 -17.87 11.35 27.78
CA ASN A 506 -17.00 11.68 28.91
C ASN A 506 -15.52 11.37 28.66
N ILE A 507 -15.20 10.32 27.88
CA ILE A 507 -13.82 10.07 27.45
C ILE A 507 -13.36 11.19 26.52
N GLY A 508 -14.19 11.58 25.54
CA GLY A 508 -13.87 12.68 24.62
C GLY A 508 -13.59 14.01 25.32
N PHE A 509 -14.42 14.38 26.28
CA PHE A 509 -14.26 15.64 27.03
C PHE A 509 -13.03 15.69 27.94
N LYS A 510 -12.56 14.54 28.45
CA LYS A 510 -11.32 14.50 29.25
C LYS A 510 -10.08 14.76 28.39
N ASN A 511 -10.14 14.43 27.10
CA ASN A 511 -9.03 14.60 26.17
C ASN A 511 -8.91 16.06 25.69
N ASP A 512 -10.02 16.79 25.56
CA ASP A 512 -10.01 18.21 25.15
C ASP A 512 -9.53 19.17 26.26
N ASN A 513 -9.75 18.83 27.54
CA ASN A 513 -9.41 19.73 28.66
C ASN A 513 -7.90 19.78 29.00
N ASN A 514 -7.09 18.85 28.47
CA ASN A 514 -5.63 18.88 28.65
C ASN A 514 -4.91 19.76 27.62
N ASP A 515 -5.61 20.27 26.60
CA ASP A 515 -5.06 21.11 25.52
C ASP A 515 -5.41 22.60 25.68
N SER A 516 -5.25 23.13 26.90
CA SER A 516 -5.56 24.55 27.21
C SER A 516 -4.66 25.60 26.51
N ASP A 517 -3.68 25.19 25.68
CA ASP A 517 -2.79 26.09 24.94
C ASP A 517 -3.06 26.18 23.42
N CYS A 518 -4.09 25.52 22.89
CA CYS A 518 -4.53 25.75 21.51
C CYS A 518 -5.86 26.52 21.47
N PRO A 519 -5.90 27.74 20.88
CA PRO A 519 -7.15 28.48 20.79
C PRO A 519 -8.17 27.70 19.94
N PRO A 520 -9.48 27.84 20.20
CA PRO A 520 -10.51 27.06 19.54
C PRO A 520 -10.60 27.50 18.08
N LYS A 521 -9.82 26.86 17.22
CA LYS A 521 -10.05 26.92 15.78
C LYS A 521 -11.26 26.05 15.52
N ARG A 522 -12.43 26.70 15.44
CA ARG A 522 -13.60 26.22 14.70
C ARG A 522 -13.14 25.85 13.28
N GLN A 523 -12.70 24.63 13.09
CA GLN A 523 -12.58 23.98 11.79
C GLN A 523 -13.55 22.81 11.80
N TYR A 524 -14.72 23.05 11.23
CA TYR A 524 -15.55 21.98 10.70
C TYR A 524 -14.67 21.11 9.80
N MET A 525 -14.40 19.86 10.21
CA MET A 525 -13.62 18.94 9.40
C MET A 525 -14.44 17.70 9.06
N LYS A 526 -14.72 17.61 7.76
CA LYS A 526 -15.23 16.44 7.05
C LYS A 526 -14.41 15.21 7.44
N VAL A 527 -15.09 14.16 7.91
CA VAL A 527 -14.72 12.78 7.55
C VAL A 527 -14.51 12.79 6.03
N ASP A 528 -13.46 12.15 5.50
CA ASP A 528 -13.29 11.96 4.06
C ASP A 528 -14.40 11.05 3.53
N VAL A 529 -15.58 11.64 3.45
CA VAL A 529 -16.69 11.28 2.61
C VAL A 529 -16.16 11.54 1.22
N VAL A 530 -15.92 10.47 0.46
CA VAL A 530 -15.83 10.56 -0.99
C VAL A 530 -17.14 11.17 -1.46
N THR A 531 -17.17 12.49 -1.61
CA THR A 531 -18.32 13.19 -2.18
C THR A 531 -18.35 12.83 -3.65
N GLY A 532 -19.11 11.80 -3.99
CA GLY A 532 -19.60 11.60 -5.34
C GLY A 532 -20.40 12.82 -5.73
N VAL A 533 -19.95 13.51 -6.78
CA VAL A 533 -20.66 14.59 -7.42
C VAL A 533 -21.97 14.00 -7.96
N PHE A 534 -23.06 14.14 -7.21
CA PHE A 534 -24.39 14.00 -7.76
C PHE A 534 -24.65 15.25 -8.59
N SER A 535 -24.66 15.06 -9.91
CA SER A 535 -25.18 16.03 -10.86
C SER A 535 -26.63 16.35 -10.51
N TYR A 536 -26.85 17.59 -10.08
CA TYR A 536 -28.17 18.19 -9.91
C TYR A 536 -28.93 18.14 -11.24
N PHE A 537 -30.00 17.35 -11.30
CA PHE A 537 -31.11 17.57 -12.23
C PHE A 537 -32.22 18.30 -11.44
N PRO A 538 -32.59 19.54 -11.80
CA PRO A 538 -33.68 20.24 -11.11
C PRO A 538 -35.01 19.72 -11.64
N LEU A 539 -35.73 18.94 -10.84
CA LEU A 539 -37.14 18.64 -11.09
C LEU A 539 -37.97 19.86 -10.62
N MET A 540 -38.18 20.81 -11.54
CA MET A 540 -39.17 21.87 -11.35
C MET A 540 -40.58 21.30 -11.39
N VAL A 541 -41.31 21.54 -10.31
CA VAL A 541 -42.74 21.85 -10.21
C VAL A 541 -43.56 21.73 -11.50
N LEU A 542 -44.51 20.79 -11.52
CA LEU A 542 -45.73 20.92 -12.32
C LEU A 542 -46.94 20.43 -11.53
N LEU A 543 -47.39 21.27 -10.60
CA LEU A 543 -48.78 21.29 -10.13
C LEU A 543 -49.48 22.46 -10.85
N ARG A 544 -50.15 22.14 -11.96
CA ARG A 544 -51.24 22.95 -12.51
C ARG A 544 -52.27 22.04 -13.19
N SER A 545 -53.49 22.11 -12.66
CA SER A 545 -54.78 21.76 -13.27
C SER A 545 -54.99 20.33 -13.80
N LEU A 546 -55.54 19.45 -12.97
CA LEU A 546 -56.96 19.04 -13.00
C LEU A 546 -57.30 18.14 -11.81
#